data_AF-I7LGV4-F1
#
_entry.id   AF-I7LGV4-F1
#
_cell.length_a   1.000
_cell.length_b   1.000
_cell.length_c   1.000
_cell.angle_alpha   90.00
_cell.angle_beta   90.00
_cell.angle_gamma   90.00
#
_symmetry.space_group_name_H-M   'P 1'
#
loop_
_entity.id
_entity.type
_entity.pdbx_description
1 polymer ?
#
loop_
_entity_poly.entity_id
_entity_poly.type
_entity_poly.pdbx_seq_one_letter_code
_entity_poly.pdbx_strand_id
1 'polypeptide(L)'
;MLILDELGLKKLNQNSVDDFYEIISRRYENVSIIITSNKVFEEWARIFYDPVLATAILDRFVHHCHFVVIKGESYRMKQREGVIKAMAEESLPKEK
;
A
#
# COMPACT_ATOMS: atom_id res chain seq x y z
N MET A 1 15.22 -2.25 10.09
CA MET A 1 13.81 -2.35 9.63
C MET A 1 13.67 -1.54 8.34
N LEU A 2 12.90 -2.01 7.36
CA LEU A 2 12.60 -1.31 6.10
C LEU A 2 11.08 -1.15 5.97
N ILE A 3 10.62 0.03 5.54
CA ILE A 3 9.19 0.29 5.29
C ILE A 3 9.04 0.70 3.82
N LEU A 4 8.14 0.02 3.11
CA LEU A 4 7.79 0.30 1.74
C LEU A 4 6.32 0.70 1.70
N ASP A 5 6.07 1.96 1.37
CA ASP A 5 4.73 2.52 1.35
C ASP A 5 4.16 2.53 -0.08
N GLU A 6 2.85 2.33 -0.19
CA GLU A 6 2.06 2.41 -1.43
C GLU A 6 2.54 1.49 -2.57
N LEU A 7 3.00 0.27 -2.25
CA LEU A 7 3.39 -0.69 -3.28
C LEU A 7 2.18 -1.04 -4.15
N GLY A 8 2.36 -0.99 -5.47
CA GLY A 8 1.31 -1.33 -6.43
C GLY A 8 0.52 -0.14 -6.98
N LEU A 9 0.83 1.10 -6.56
CA LEU A 9 0.23 2.31 -7.13
C LEU A 9 0.60 2.50 -8.61
N LYS A 10 1.84 2.17 -8.98
CA LYS A 10 2.35 2.18 -10.35
C LYS A 10 2.93 0.81 -10.69
N LYS A 11 2.86 0.44 -11.97
CA LYS A 11 3.57 -0.73 -12.47
C LYS A 11 5.07 -0.49 -12.37
N LEU A 12 5.80 -1.52 -11.94
CA LEU A 12 7.25 -1.49 -11.89
C LEU A 12 7.81 -1.86 -13.26
N ASN A 13 8.89 -1.19 -13.68
CA ASN A 13 9.67 -1.64 -14.82
C ASN A 13 10.54 -2.84 -14.40
N GLN A 14 11.10 -3.56 -15.37
CA GLN A 14 11.86 -4.79 -15.11
C GLN A 14 13.03 -4.58 -14.14
N ASN A 15 13.86 -3.54 -14.36
CA ASN A 15 14.99 -3.24 -13.47
C ASN A 15 14.53 -2.99 -12.03
N SER A 16 13.42 -2.27 -11.83
CA SER A 16 12.85 -2.02 -10.49
C SER A 16 12.33 -3.30 -9.83
N VAL A 17 11.87 -4.28 -10.61
CA VAL A 17 11.47 -5.60 -10.07
C VAL A 17 12.70 -6.38 -9.63
N ASP A 18 13.77 -6.35 -10.42
CA ASP A 18 15.05 -7.02 -10.09
C ASP A 18 15.67 -6.43 -8.81
N ASP A 19 15.74 -5.10 -8.72
CA ASP A 19 16.21 -4.40 -7.53
C ASP A 19 15.35 -4.75 -6.31
N PHE A 20 14.03 -4.80 -6.50
CA PHE A 20 13.10 -5.16 -5.43
C PHE A 20 13.29 -6.61 -4.97
N TYR A 21 13.46 -7.55 -5.90
CA TYR A 21 13.78 -8.94 -5.59
C TYR A 21 15.07 -9.07 -4.77
N GLU A 22 16.12 -8.34 -5.13
CA GLU A 22 17.40 -8.38 -4.41
C GLU A 22 17.25 -7.86 -2.97
N ILE A 23 16.49 -6.77 -2.78
CA ILE A 23 16.18 -6.23 -1.45
C ILE A 23 15.41 -7.27 -0.61
N ILE A 24 14.37 -7.89 -1.16
CA ILE A 24 13.59 -8.90 -0.45
C ILE A 24 14.47 -10.11 -0.11
N SER A 25 15.27 -10.59 -1.06
CA SER A 25 16.13 -11.76 -0.89
C SER A 25 17.18 -11.56 0.20
N ARG A 26 17.84 -10.39 0.26
CA ARG A 26 18.84 -10.09 1.30
C ARG A 26 18.25 -9.94 2.69
N ARG A 27 16.98 -9.58 2.80
CA ARG A 27 16.31 -9.28 4.07
C ARG A 27 15.49 -10.46 4.59
N TYR A 28 15.11 -11.38 3.71
CA TYR A 28 14.44 -12.63 4.06
C TYR A 28 15.18 -13.32 5.21
N GLU A 29 14.43 -13.68 6.26
CA GLU A 29 14.90 -14.31 7.51
C GLU A 29 15.97 -13.55 8.31
N ASN A 30 16.32 -12.32 7.92
CA ASN A 30 17.38 -11.54 8.58
C ASN A 30 16.86 -10.27 9.25
N VAL A 31 16.02 -9.47 8.55
CA VAL A 31 15.54 -8.18 9.07
C VAL A 31 14.14 -7.89 8.59
N SER A 32 13.30 -7.34 9.48
CA SER A 32 11.90 -7.01 9.17
C SER A 32 11.72 -6.03 8.00
N ILE A 33 10.60 -6.25 7.29
CA ILE A 33 10.05 -5.41 6.23
C ILE A 33 8.56 -5.17 6.53
N ILE A 34 8.11 -3.94 6.38
CA ILE A 34 6.69 -3.58 6.38
C ILE A 34 6.35 -3.08 4.99
N ILE A 35 5.26 -3.59 4.42
CA ILE A 35 4.75 -3.13 3.13
C ILE A 35 3.30 -2.68 3.30
N THR A 36 2.96 -1.51 2.78
CA THR A 36 1.57 -1.09 2.61
C THR A 36 1.21 -1.19 1.12
N SER A 37 -0.01 -1.65 0.84
CA SER A 37 -0.51 -1.76 -0.53
C SER A 37 -2.02 -1.61 -0.52
N ASN A 38 -2.55 -0.99 -1.57
CA ASN A 38 -3.98 -0.99 -1.87
C ASN A 38 -4.38 -2.15 -2.79
N LYS A 39 -3.47 -3.10 -3.03
CA LYS A 39 -3.62 -4.26 -3.91
C LYS A 39 -3.52 -5.56 -3.12
N VAL A 40 -4.40 -6.51 -3.45
CA VAL A 40 -4.29 -7.87 -2.91
C VAL A 40 -3.15 -8.63 -3.61
N PHE A 41 -2.62 -9.69 -2.99
CA PHE A 41 -1.46 -10.42 -3.52
C PHE A 41 -1.68 -10.97 -4.92
N GLU A 42 -2.90 -11.37 -5.25
CA GLU A 42 -3.29 -11.85 -6.58
C GLU A 42 -3.11 -10.76 -7.67
N GLU A 43 -3.19 -9.49 -7.28
CA GLU A 43 -2.95 -8.36 -8.17
C GLU A 43 -1.46 -8.02 -8.32
N TRP A 44 -0.59 -8.48 -7.41
CA TRP A 44 0.85 -8.17 -7.46
C TRP A 44 1.53 -8.80 -8.67
N ALA A 45 1.07 -9.96 -9.13
CA ALA A 45 1.53 -10.57 -10.39
C ALA A 45 1.27 -9.66 -11.62
N ARG A 46 0.34 -8.69 -11.53
CA ARG A 46 0.08 -7.70 -12.59
C ARG A 46 0.88 -6.40 -12.44
N ILE A 47 1.43 -6.18 -11.24
CA ILE A 47 2.26 -5.02 -10.88
C ILE A 47 3.71 -5.28 -11.28
N PHE A 48 4.18 -6.50 -11.02
CA PHE A 48 5.49 -6.97 -11.42
C PHE A 48 5.46 -7.37 -12.89
N TYR A 49 6.45 -6.91 -13.65
CA TYR A 49 6.55 -7.17 -15.09
C TYR A 49 6.79 -8.65 -15.40
N ASP A 50 7.50 -9.35 -14.51
CA ASP A 50 7.85 -10.76 -14.63
C ASP A 50 7.07 -11.61 -13.60
N PRO A 51 6.19 -12.52 -14.04
CA PRO A 51 5.40 -13.38 -13.16
C PRO A 51 6.25 -14.39 -12.36
N VAL A 52 7.43 -14.78 -12.85
CA VAL A 52 8.34 -15.69 -12.16
C VAL A 52 8.96 -14.98 -10.96
N LEU A 53 9.52 -13.77 -11.18
CA LEU A 53 10.05 -12.94 -10.10
C LEU A 53 8.96 -12.53 -9.10
N ALA A 54 7.77 -12.18 -9.59
CA ALA A 54 6.61 -11.89 -8.75
C ALA A 54 6.35 -13.02 -7.75
N THR A 55 6.30 -14.26 -8.26
CA THR A 55 6.04 -15.45 -7.44
C THR A 55 7.17 -15.68 -6.44
N ALA A 56 8.42 -15.52 -6.86
CA ALA A 56 9.60 -15.69 -6.00
C ALA A 56 9.67 -14.64 -4.87
N ILE A 57 9.25 -13.40 -5.14
CA ILE A 57 9.14 -12.33 -4.14
C ILE A 57 8.01 -12.66 -3.15
N LEU A 58 6.83 -13.01 -3.67
CA LEU A 58 5.67 -13.33 -2.86
C LEU A 58 5.96 -14.49 -1.93
N ASP A 59 6.54 -15.59 -2.43
CA ASP A 59 6.90 -16.78 -1.65
C ASP A 59 7.75 -16.42 -0.42
N ARG A 60 8.82 -15.64 -0.63
CA ARG A 60 9.69 -15.17 0.47
C ARG A 60 8.98 -14.24 1.43
N PHE A 61 8.14 -13.34 0.91
CA PHE A 61 7.45 -12.36 1.75
C PHE A 61 6.37 -13.01 2.60
N VAL A 62 5.55 -13.90 2.03
CA VAL A 62 4.39 -14.48 2.71
C VAL A 62 4.77 -15.55 3.74
N HIS A 63 5.92 -16.22 3.59
CA HIS A 63 6.34 -17.31 4.46
C HIS A 63 6.39 -16.90 5.95
N HIS A 64 6.91 -15.71 6.26
CA HIS A 64 7.03 -15.19 7.64
C HIS A 64 6.37 -13.80 7.80
N CYS A 65 5.16 -13.62 7.25
CA CYS A 65 4.43 -12.35 7.36
C CYS A 65 3.26 -12.37 8.34
N HIS A 66 2.92 -11.18 8.85
CA HIS A 66 1.63 -10.91 9.45
C HIS A 66 0.80 -10.07 8.49
N PHE A 67 -0.36 -10.59 8.09
CA PHE A 67 -1.25 -9.87 7.18
C PHE A 67 -2.29 -9.06 7.95
N VAL A 68 -2.33 -7.76 7.72
CA VAL A 68 -3.28 -6.84 8.34
C VAL A 68 -4.18 -6.25 7.26
N VAL A 69 -5.41 -6.74 7.19
CA VAL A 69 -6.42 -6.22 6.25
C VAL A 69 -7.09 -5.01 6.87
N ILE A 70 -6.84 -3.84 6.29
CA ILE A 70 -7.50 -2.60 6.70
C ILE A 70 -8.74 -2.40 5.84
N LYS A 71 -9.92 -2.35 6.47
CA LYS A 71 -11.20 -2.07 5.83
C LYS A 71 -11.80 -0.80 6.43
N GLY A 72 -12.56 -0.08 5.61
CA GLY A 72 -13.29 1.10 6.05
C GLY A 72 -13.17 2.26 5.08
N GLU A 73 -13.91 3.31 5.37
CA GLU A 73 -13.90 4.54 4.60
C GLU A 73 -12.59 5.31 4.78
N SER A 74 -12.21 6.06 3.73
CA SER A 74 -11.04 6.92 3.77
C SER A 74 -11.14 7.95 4.90
N TYR A 75 -10.17 7.92 5.81
CA TYR A 75 -10.09 8.90 6.89
C TYR A 75 -9.95 10.33 6.35
N ARG A 76 -9.29 10.48 5.19
CA ARG A 76 -9.14 11.77 4.49
C ARG A 76 -10.50 12.32 4.04
N MET A 77 -11.41 11.45 3.61
CA MET A 77 -12.76 11.85 3.19
C MET A 77 -13.61 12.25 4.39
N LYS A 78 -13.57 11.47 5.49
CA LYS A 78 -14.27 11.82 6.74
C LYS A 78 -13.88 13.19 7.29
N GLN A 79 -12.60 13.52 7.25
CA GLN A 79 -12.13 14.85 7.65
C GLN A 79 -12.66 15.95 6.72
N ARG A 80 -12.68 15.71 5.41
CA ARG A 80 -13.24 16.68 4.44
C ARG A 80 -14.74 16.89 4.64
N GLU A 81 -15.51 15.85 4.93
CA GLU A 81 -16.94 15.98 5.23
C GLU A 81 -17.19 16.89 6.44
N GLY A 82 -16.40 16.73 7.51
CA GLY A 82 -16.49 17.61 8.68
C GLY A 82 -16.20 19.07 8.34
N VAL A 83 -15.19 19.33 7.50
CA VAL A 83 -14.85 20.68 7.02
C VAL A 83 -15.96 21.26 6.15
N ILE A 84 -16.46 20.50 5.17
CA ILE A 84 -17.54 20.94 4.27
C ILE A 84 -18.80 21.26 5.07
N LYS A 85 -19.13 20.45 6.08
CA LYS A 85 -20.30 20.65 6.93
C LYS A 85 -20.16 21.90 7.81
N ALA A 86 -18.99 22.12 8.39
CA ALA A 86 -18.70 23.34 9.15
C ALA A 86 -18.80 24.61 8.28
N MET A 87 -18.29 24.56 7.04
CA MET A 87 -18.39 25.68 6.09
C MET A 87 -19.84 25.94 5.66
N ALA A 88 -20.65 24.89 5.50
CA ALA A 88 -22.08 25.03 5.19
C ALA A 88 -22.86 25.65 6.36
N GLU A 89 -22.55 25.29 7.59
CA GLU A 89 -23.17 25.83 8.81
C GLU A 89 -22.80 27.31 9.04
N GLU A 90 -21.58 27.74 8.72
CA GLU A 90 -21.17 29.16 8.78
C GLU A 90 -21.80 30.03 7.68
N SER A 91 -22.25 29.44 6.57
CA SER A 91 -22.86 30.15 5.45
C SER A 91 -24.37 30.42 5.61
N LEU A 92 -25.00 29.89 6.66
CA LEU A 92 -26.39 30.21 7.00
C LEU A 92 -26.46 31.62 7.60
N PRO A 93 -27.34 32.51 7.08
CA PRO A 93 -27.47 33.86 7.60
C PRO A 93 -27.96 33.79 9.06
N LYS A 94 -27.19 34.37 9.98
CA LYS A 94 -27.64 34.57 11.36
C LYS A 94 -28.84 35.52 11.33
N GLU A 95 -30.05 34.98 11.43
CA GLU A 95 -31.27 35.77 11.62
C GLU A 95 -31.10 36.68 12.85
N LYS A 96 -31.45 37.95 12.66
CA LYS A 96 -31.35 39.03 13.65
C LYS A 96 -32.45 38.93 14.70
#